data_AF-A0A8J9X1G5-F1
#
_entry.id   AF-A0A8J9X1G5-F1
#
_cell.length_a   1.000
_cell.length_b   1.000
_cell.length_c   1.000
_cell.angle_alpha   90.00
_cell.angle_beta   90.00
_cell.angle_gamma   90.00
#
_symmetry.space_group_name_H-M   'P 1'
#
loop_
_entity.id
_entity.type
_entity.pdbx_description
1 polymer ?
#
loop_
_entity_poly.entity_id
_entity_poly.type
_entity_poly.pdbx_seq_one_letter_code
_entity_poly.pdbx_strand_id
1 'polypeptide(L)'
;MAIPMQFGKPSERSGTMEHCQTMIMDRNLSQHRNRGINSGTVTPSMGGISRNASYSSDTAPLLQRSGSSIPSILEYESTNNRSSQNPTERPTITEATNTIRFQVIVWYVGKIDMVEGRVPITFRVTIYWNALDEVDEEEQVHDDETSASTLSRRPAWQMHGRQKAFVKELKDVPSQTVEVPPVSILNVVTFDTIGSPEVSLLQEDTRLMRWTCMYRATLIQEHWRVDDFPHDEHEISLRMAVLAHRQPGSQWDRRIWKLSLATADDSQGSVRVPYGLVVDQVSIPEFSYNKNDGLSFAFEPLDHGPGGNIDRDTCLEVKLKVLRDSSYYDRNIMPLLGLLNFVAISITALEAQNFFERALLTLNITFVEIGMRMTADSKLPSASYQIKMQRILNEYFYGLLVLVLESLFVYELHNYGFRGTGVVDAIAALAVFSHNAYTLFTYYSDAATAQKKFFQIKQEKV
;
A
#
# COMPACT_ATOMS: atom_id res chain seq x y z
N MET A 1 -36.05 -41.92 -34.40
CA MET A 1 -34.85 -42.34 -33.64
C MET A 1 -33.83 -41.23 -33.73
N ALA A 2 -33.68 -40.45 -32.66
CA ALA A 2 -32.62 -39.47 -32.50
C ALA A 2 -32.23 -39.48 -31.02
N ILE A 3 -30.97 -39.83 -30.76
CA ILE A 3 -30.36 -39.91 -29.44
C ILE A 3 -29.93 -38.48 -29.06
N PRO A 4 -30.31 -37.93 -27.89
CA PRO A 4 -29.77 -36.64 -27.47
C PRO A 4 -28.37 -36.84 -26.88
N MET A 5 -27.37 -36.19 -27.49
CA MET A 5 -26.03 -36.01 -26.92
C MET A 5 -26.12 -35.20 -25.63
N GLN A 6 -25.66 -35.77 -24.52
CA GLN A 6 -25.42 -35.05 -23.28
C GLN A 6 -24.19 -34.15 -23.46
N PHE A 7 -24.37 -32.83 -23.37
CA PHE A 7 -23.28 -31.89 -23.17
C PHE A 7 -22.63 -32.15 -21.81
N GLY A 8 -21.32 -32.39 -21.81
CA GLY A 8 -20.52 -32.60 -20.60
C GLY A 8 -20.59 -31.41 -19.66
N LYS A 9 -20.68 -31.70 -18.35
CA LYS A 9 -20.60 -30.71 -17.27
C LYS A 9 -19.26 -29.95 -17.34
N PRO A 10 -19.23 -28.62 -17.14
CA PRO A 10 -17.98 -27.90 -16.94
C PRO A 10 -17.33 -28.37 -15.63
N SER A 11 -16.01 -28.57 -15.64
CA SER A 11 -15.27 -29.11 -14.50
C SER A 11 -15.32 -28.16 -13.29
N GLU A 12 -15.81 -28.65 -12.15
CA GLU A 12 -15.94 -27.91 -10.87
C GLU A 12 -14.62 -27.28 -10.35
N ARG A 13 -13.45 -27.70 -10.88
CA ARG A 13 -12.12 -27.24 -10.43
C ARG A 13 -11.75 -25.81 -10.85
N SER A 14 -12.27 -25.30 -11.97
CA SER A 14 -11.93 -23.93 -12.44
C SER A 14 -12.68 -22.83 -11.67
N GLY A 15 -13.85 -23.14 -11.10
CA GLY A 15 -14.73 -22.13 -10.47
C GLY A 15 -14.29 -21.68 -9.07
N THR A 16 -13.46 -22.46 -8.37
CA THR A 16 -13.07 -22.17 -6.98
C THR A 16 -12.18 -20.94 -6.85
N MET A 17 -11.27 -20.71 -7.80
CA MET A 17 -10.39 -19.53 -7.78
C MET A 17 -11.14 -18.25 -8.17
N GLU A 18 -12.00 -18.29 -9.19
CA GLU A 18 -12.84 -17.15 -9.58
C GLU A 18 -13.78 -16.79 -8.43
N HIS A 19 -14.32 -17.79 -7.74
CA HIS A 19 -15.11 -17.58 -6.53
C HIS A 19 -14.29 -16.97 -5.39
N CYS A 20 -13.09 -17.48 -5.09
CA CYS A 20 -12.22 -16.92 -4.05
C CYS A 20 -11.79 -15.48 -4.34
N GLN A 21 -11.36 -15.17 -5.57
CA GLN A 21 -10.95 -13.82 -5.94
C GLN A 21 -12.14 -12.85 -5.95
N THR A 22 -13.31 -13.29 -6.42
CA THR A 22 -14.55 -12.51 -6.36
C THR A 22 -14.97 -12.25 -4.92
N MET A 23 -14.94 -13.26 -4.05
CA MET A 23 -15.24 -13.09 -2.62
C MET A 23 -14.27 -12.12 -1.93
N ILE A 24 -12.99 -12.12 -2.31
CA ILE A 24 -12.01 -11.15 -1.79
C ILE A 24 -12.40 -9.73 -2.22
N MET A 25 -12.73 -9.53 -3.50
CA MET A 25 -13.14 -8.23 -4.01
C MET A 25 -14.43 -7.73 -3.34
N ASP A 26 -15.44 -8.60 -3.21
CA ASP A 26 -16.71 -8.28 -2.54
C ASP A 26 -16.51 -7.99 -1.05
N ARG A 27 -15.63 -8.73 -0.38
CA ARG A 27 -15.24 -8.47 1.01
C ARG A 27 -14.55 -7.12 1.16
N ASN A 28 -13.57 -6.80 0.31
CA ASN A 28 -12.86 -5.53 0.35
C ASN A 28 -13.81 -4.35 0.11
N LEU A 29 -14.70 -4.49 -0.87
CA LEU A 29 -15.74 -3.50 -1.17
C LEU A 29 -16.72 -3.31 0.00
N SER A 30 -17.18 -4.39 0.63
CA SER A 30 -18.14 -4.32 1.74
C SER A 30 -17.51 -3.79 3.03
N GLN A 31 -16.28 -4.20 3.36
CA GLN A 31 -15.55 -3.68 4.52
C GLN A 31 -15.29 -2.17 4.41
N HIS A 32 -14.92 -1.68 3.22
CA HIS A 32 -14.72 -0.25 2.99
C HIS A 32 -16.05 0.53 2.95
N ARG A 33 -17.11 -0.02 2.36
CA ARG A 33 -18.44 0.62 2.35
C ARG A 33 -18.99 0.81 3.76
N ASN A 34 -18.81 -0.16 4.64
CA ASN A 34 -19.28 -0.07 6.03
C ASN A 34 -18.44 0.91 6.89
N ARG A 35 -17.16 1.13 6.56
CA ARG A 35 -16.36 2.19 7.19
C ARG A 35 -16.80 3.60 6.76
N GLY A 36 -17.26 3.78 5.53
CA GLY A 36 -17.80 5.05 5.03
C GLY A 36 -19.14 5.48 5.63
N ILE A 37 -19.95 4.54 6.15
CA ILE A 37 -21.28 4.84 6.72
C ILE A 37 -21.21 5.18 8.22
N ASN A 38 -20.16 4.74 8.92
CA ASN A 38 -20.00 5.03 10.36
C ASN A 38 -19.40 6.43 10.64
N SER A 39 -19.15 7.23 9.60
CA SER A 39 -18.73 8.64 9.70
C SER A 39 -19.88 9.53 9.24
N GLY A 40 -20.75 9.90 10.17
CA GLY A 40 -21.66 11.05 10.02
C GLY A 40 -22.86 10.88 9.08
N THR A 41 -23.92 10.22 9.55
CA THR A 41 -25.29 10.57 9.11
C THR A 41 -26.24 10.46 10.29
N VAL A 42 -26.53 11.60 10.92
CA VAL A 42 -27.71 11.74 11.78
C VAL A 42 -28.93 11.74 10.86
N THR A 43 -29.63 10.61 10.78
CA THR A 43 -31.01 10.56 10.29
C THR A 43 -31.91 10.16 11.44
N PRO A 44 -33.02 10.88 11.69
CA PRO A 44 -33.90 10.59 12.82
C PRO A 44 -34.80 9.41 12.43
N SER A 45 -34.57 8.24 13.01
CA SER A 45 -35.48 7.10 12.90
C SER A 45 -36.15 6.86 14.25
N MET A 46 -37.45 7.13 14.28
CA MET A 46 -38.34 6.70 15.36
C MET A 46 -38.42 5.18 15.43
N GLY A 47 -38.33 4.65 16.65
CA GLY A 47 -39.17 3.55 17.15
C GLY A 47 -38.98 2.16 16.53
N GLY A 48 -38.32 1.26 17.26
CA GLY A 48 -38.36 -0.16 16.95
C GLY A 48 -37.48 -1.01 17.86
N ILE A 49 -38.01 -1.38 19.02
CA ILE A 49 -37.41 -2.27 20.01
C ILE A 49 -37.20 -3.68 19.40
N SER A 50 -35.99 -4.23 19.49
CA SER A 50 -35.83 -5.63 19.91
C SER A 50 -34.45 -5.90 20.53
N ARG A 51 -34.52 -6.54 21.69
CA ARG A 51 -33.45 -6.90 22.62
C ARG A 51 -32.59 -8.06 22.08
N ASN A 52 -31.28 -7.98 22.32
CA ASN A 52 -30.45 -8.95 23.06
C ASN A 52 -29.03 -9.01 22.50
N ALA A 53 -28.11 -8.26 23.11
CA ALA A 53 -26.72 -8.66 23.20
C ALA A 53 -26.20 -8.18 24.56
N SER A 54 -26.01 -9.14 25.44
CA SER A 54 -25.47 -9.00 26.78
C SER A 54 -24.06 -8.43 26.75
N TYR A 55 -23.87 -7.37 27.54
CA TYR A 55 -22.59 -6.81 27.94
C TYR A 55 -21.71 -7.86 28.65
N SER A 56 -20.42 -7.86 28.34
CA SER A 56 -19.39 -7.95 29.37
C SER A 56 -18.37 -6.86 29.12
N SER A 57 -18.33 -5.93 30.06
CA SER A 57 -17.28 -4.95 30.27
C SER A 57 -15.96 -5.65 30.59
N ASP A 58 -14.84 -5.06 30.15
CA ASP A 58 -13.78 -4.71 31.10
C ASP A 58 -12.89 -3.60 30.54
N THR A 59 -12.70 -2.61 31.40
CA THR A 59 -12.00 -1.34 31.20
C THR A 59 -10.54 -1.42 31.62
N ALA A 60 -9.65 -1.01 30.70
CA ALA A 60 -8.31 -0.39 30.91
C ALA A 60 -7.19 -1.26 31.56
N PRO A 61 -5.88 -0.86 31.53
CA PRO A 61 -5.26 0.31 30.90
C PRO A 61 -3.99 0.03 30.04
N LEU A 62 -3.55 1.08 29.35
CA LEU A 62 -2.18 1.31 28.88
C LEU A 62 -1.12 0.89 29.92
N LEU A 63 -0.19 0.01 29.51
CA LEU A 63 1.09 -0.16 30.18
C LEU A 63 2.23 -0.18 29.16
N GLN A 64 3.17 0.73 29.41
CA GLN A 64 4.51 0.81 28.86
C GLN A 64 5.19 -0.58 28.85
N ARG A 65 5.88 -0.88 27.75
CA ARG A 65 6.97 -1.85 27.79
C ARG A 65 8.19 -1.28 27.07
N SER A 66 8.96 -0.50 27.82
CA SER A 66 10.39 -0.33 27.60
C SER A 66 11.07 -1.67 27.88
N GLY A 67 11.95 -2.13 26.99
CA GLY A 67 12.69 -3.37 27.19
C GLY A 67 13.45 -3.79 25.95
N SER A 68 14.70 -3.33 25.87
CA SER A 68 15.73 -3.74 24.94
C SER A 68 15.92 -5.26 24.88
N SER A 69 16.07 -5.80 23.68
CA SER A 69 16.95 -6.96 23.44
C SER A 69 17.31 -7.03 21.95
N ILE A 70 18.54 -6.62 21.63
CA ILE A 70 19.26 -7.03 20.41
C ILE A 70 19.57 -8.53 20.57
N PRO A 71 19.38 -9.34 19.52
CA PRO A 71 20.52 -10.07 18.92
C PRO A 71 20.47 -9.96 17.39
N SER A 72 21.47 -9.36 16.78
CA SER A 72 22.68 -10.02 16.25
C SER A 72 22.47 -10.54 14.84
N ILE A 73 23.03 -9.78 13.90
CA ILE A 73 23.38 -10.19 12.55
C ILE A 73 24.22 -11.47 12.67
N LEU A 74 23.80 -12.54 12.01
CA LEU A 74 24.69 -13.65 11.66
C LEU A 74 24.88 -13.62 10.15
N GLU A 75 26.02 -13.05 9.78
CA GLU A 75 26.71 -13.29 8.53
C GLU A 75 26.94 -14.80 8.36
N TYR A 76 26.48 -15.35 7.24
CA TYR A 76 26.97 -16.66 6.80
C TYR A 76 28.24 -16.42 5.98
N GLU A 77 29.39 -16.48 6.65
CA GLU A 77 30.68 -16.69 6.00
C GLU A 77 30.84 -18.18 5.65
N SER A 78 31.20 -18.41 4.39
CA SER A 78 31.57 -19.70 3.81
C SER A 78 32.82 -20.29 4.48
N THR A 79 32.66 -21.30 5.32
CA THR A 79 33.79 -22.12 5.78
C THR A 79 33.92 -23.39 4.95
N ASN A 80 34.86 -23.37 4.00
CA ASN A 80 35.54 -24.55 3.50
C ASN A 80 36.32 -25.18 4.65
N ASN A 81 36.10 -26.48 4.96
CA ASN A 81 37.21 -27.33 5.39
C ASN A 81 36.96 -28.84 5.24
N ARG A 82 38.10 -29.48 5.03
CA ARG A 82 38.39 -30.82 4.54
C ARG A 82 38.26 -31.89 5.63
N SER A 83 37.77 -33.07 5.23
CA SER A 83 38.12 -34.42 5.71
C SER A 83 38.19 -34.74 7.21
N SER A 84 37.26 -35.58 7.70
CA SER A 84 37.60 -36.79 8.45
C SER A 84 36.42 -37.78 8.46
N GLN A 85 36.72 -39.06 8.27
CA GLN A 85 35.79 -40.19 8.21
C GLN A 85 35.35 -40.63 9.62
N ASN A 86 34.07 -40.99 9.77
CA ASN A 86 33.65 -42.21 10.47
C ASN A 86 32.20 -42.60 10.09
N PRO A 87 31.85 -43.90 10.05
CA PRO A 87 30.73 -44.39 9.26
C PRO A 87 29.70 -45.13 10.12
N THR A 88 28.68 -44.45 10.67
CA THR A 88 27.43 -45.13 11.09
C THR A 88 26.37 -44.10 11.41
N GLU A 89 25.62 -43.65 10.40
CA GLU A 89 24.30 -43.07 10.62
C GLU A 89 23.52 -43.18 9.30
N ARG A 90 22.34 -43.79 9.38
CA ARG A 90 21.41 -43.88 8.25
C ARG A 90 21.12 -42.46 7.76
N PRO A 91 21.12 -42.19 6.45
CA PRO A 91 20.74 -40.87 5.96
C PRO A 91 19.26 -40.66 6.30
N THR A 92 18.98 -39.83 7.30
CA THR A 92 17.71 -39.14 7.42
C THR A 92 17.53 -38.36 6.14
N ILE A 93 16.46 -38.68 5.42
CA ILE A 93 16.01 -38.01 4.21
C ILE A 93 15.98 -36.51 4.50
N THR A 94 16.92 -35.76 3.93
CA THR A 94 16.83 -34.31 3.82
C THR A 94 15.60 -34.01 2.98
N GLU A 95 14.49 -33.65 3.62
CA GLU A 95 13.28 -33.20 2.95
C GLU A 95 13.64 -31.95 2.12
N ALA A 96 13.79 -32.13 0.81
CA ALA A 96 13.86 -31.02 -0.12
C ALA A 96 12.48 -30.32 -0.11
N THR A 97 12.36 -29.25 0.67
CA THR A 97 11.13 -28.45 0.72
C THR A 97 10.95 -27.73 -0.60
N ASN A 98 9.88 -28.05 -1.32
CA ASN A 98 9.53 -27.38 -2.57
C ASN A 98 9.17 -25.92 -2.30
N THR A 99 9.55 -25.01 -3.20
CA THR A 99 9.31 -23.57 -3.03
C THR A 99 8.58 -22.95 -4.22
N ILE A 100 7.67 -22.03 -3.91
CA ILE A 100 7.02 -21.15 -4.89
C ILE A 100 7.63 -19.77 -4.69
N ARG A 101 8.37 -19.31 -5.70
CA ARG A 101 9.23 -18.12 -5.57
C ARG A 101 8.65 -16.95 -6.34
N PHE A 102 8.48 -15.81 -5.69
CA PHE A 102 7.85 -14.62 -6.26
C PHE A 102 8.88 -13.58 -6.73
N GLN A 103 8.58 -12.98 -7.87
CA GLN A 103 9.22 -11.75 -8.32
C GLN A 103 8.14 -10.73 -8.70
N VAL A 104 8.28 -9.48 -8.24
CA VAL A 104 7.28 -8.43 -8.43
C VAL A 104 7.93 -7.16 -8.98
N ILE A 105 7.45 -6.70 -10.13
CA ILE A 105 7.96 -5.50 -10.80
C ILE A 105 6.83 -4.48 -10.91
N VAL A 106 6.99 -3.31 -10.29
CA VAL A 106 6.00 -2.23 -10.35
C VAL A 106 6.34 -1.29 -11.49
N TRP A 107 5.41 -1.14 -12.43
CA TRP A 107 5.58 -0.35 -13.66
C TRP A 107 4.93 1.03 -13.59
N TYR A 108 3.89 1.18 -12.78
CA TYR A 108 3.15 2.42 -12.67
C TYR A 108 2.37 2.45 -11.35
N VAL A 109 2.35 3.61 -10.70
CA VAL A 109 1.46 3.92 -9.59
C VAL A 109 0.70 5.18 -9.98
N GLY A 110 -0.62 5.09 -10.02
CA GLY A 110 -1.50 6.18 -10.42
C GLY A 110 -1.79 7.16 -9.30
N LYS A 111 -2.72 8.09 -9.58
CA LYS A 111 -3.17 9.06 -8.58
C LYS A 111 -3.81 8.33 -7.40
N ILE A 112 -3.29 8.59 -6.21
CA ILE A 112 -3.77 8.00 -4.96
C ILE A 112 -5.01 8.76 -4.51
N ASP A 113 -6.10 8.04 -4.28
CA ASP A 113 -7.28 8.56 -3.62
C ASP A 113 -7.15 8.29 -2.11
N MET A 114 -6.77 9.33 -1.37
CA MET A 114 -6.61 9.28 0.08
C MET A 114 -7.94 9.18 0.83
N VAL A 115 -9.05 9.61 0.22
CA VAL A 115 -10.39 9.61 0.83
C VAL A 115 -10.96 8.20 0.81
N GLU A 116 -10.95 7.57 -0.37
CA GLU A 116 -11.43 6.20 -0.53
C GLU A 116 -10.37 5.13 -0.20
N GLY A 117 -9.11 5.55 -0.09
CA GLY A 117 -7.96 4.68 0.14
C GLY A 117 -7.58 3.83 -1.07
N ARG A 118 -7.86 4.31 -2.28
CA ARG A 118 -7.65 3.56 -3.53
C ARG A 118 -6.33 3.94 -4.20
N VAL A 119 -5.58 2.93 -4.60
CA VAL A 119 -4.28 3.09 -5.28
C VAL A 119 -4.29 2.33 -6.60
N PRO A 120 -4.44 3.01 -7.74
CA PRO A 120 -4.24 2.40 -9.05
C PRO A 120 -2.77 2.02 -9.21
N ILE A 121 -2.50 0.78 -9.63
CA ILE A 121 -1.15 0.26 -9.82
C ILE A 121 -1.10 -0.62 -11.08
N THR A 122 0.03 -0.62 -11.77
CA THR A 122 0.33 -1.61 -12.80
C THR A 122 1.62 -2.32 -12.43
N PHE A 123 1.59 -3.64 -12.38
CA PHE A 123 2.71 -4.46 -11.95
C PHE A 123 2.76 -5.79 -12.69
N ARG A 124 3.95 -6.36 -12.79
CA ARG A 124 4.20 -7.70 -13.28
C ARG A 124 4.50 -8.62 -12.10
N VAL A 125 3.84 -9.77 -12.09
CA VAL A 125 4.17 -10.87 -11.18
C VAL A 125 4.78 -11.98 -11.99
N THR A 126 5.91 -12.48 -11.53
CA THR A 126 6.52 -13.71 -12.03
C THR A 126 6.63 -14.69 -10.87
N ILE A 127 6.26 -15.95 -11.11
CA ILE A 127 6.44 -17.03 -10.15
C ILE A 127 7.31 -18.13 -10.74
N TYR A 128 8.11 -18.74 -9.89
CA TYR A 128 9.00 -19.84 -10.22
C TYR A 128 8.72 -21.03 -9.30
N TRP A 129 8.65 -22.23 -9.87
CA TRP A 129 8.46 -23.48 -9.13
C TRP A 129 9.03 -24.65 -9.93
N ASN A 130 9.40 -25.71 -9.23
CA ASN A 130 9.91 -26.94 -9.87
C ASN A 130 8.72 -27.89 -10.08
N ALA A 131 8.35 -28.19 -11.33
CA ALA A 131 7.23 -29.10 -11.57
C ALA A 131 7.57 -30.50 -11.03
N LEU A 132 6.62 -31.14 -10.33
CA LEU A 132 6.75 -32.52 -9.90
C LEU A 132 6.67 -33.44 -11.12
N ASP A 133 7.40 -34.55 -11.08
CA ASP A 133 7.27 -35.58 -12.10
C ASP A 133 5.88 -36.21 -12.02
N GLU A 134 5.14 -36.15 -13.13
CA GLU A 134 4.07 -37.10 -13.36
C GLU A 134 4.76 -38.46 -13.48
N VAL A 135 4.51 -39.35 -12.52
CA VAL A 135 4.86 -40.75 -12.67
C VAL A 135 3.95 -41.25 -13.78
N ASP A 136 4.44 -41.18 -15.02
CA ASP A 136 3.80 -41.83 -16.15
C ASP A 136 3.85 -43.34 -15.89
N GLU A 137 2.75 -43.89 -15.38
CA GLU A 137 2.48 -45.32 -15.44
C GLU A 137 2.32 -45.71 -16.93
N GLU A 138 3.45 -46.13 -17.51
CA GLU A 138 3.65 -47.03 -18.66
C GLU A 138 2.87 -46.77 -19.97
N GLU A 139 3.61 -46.53 -21.06
CA GLU A 139 3.80 -47.58 -22.09
C GLU A 139 5.00 -47.27 -22.99
N GLN A 140 5.96 -48.20 -23.01
CA GLN A 140 7.04 -48.27 -24.01
C GLN A 140 6.45 -48.55 -25.40
N VAL A 141 6.82 -47.79 -26.44
CA VAL A 141 7.09 -48.36 -27.78
C VAL A 141 8.11 -47.51 -28.57
N HIS A 142 9.25 -48.15 -28.84
CA HIS A 142 10.22 -48.07 -29.95
C HIS A 142 10.71 -46.76 -30.59
N ASP A 143 12.05 -46.76 -30.71
CA ASP A 143 12.94 -45.91 -31.50
C ASP A 143 12.51 -45.63 -32.94
N ASP A 144 12.83 -44.42 -33.41
CA ASP A 144 13.61 -44.31 -34.64
C ASP A 144 14.44 -43.01 -34.64
N GLU A 145 15.74 -43.18 -34.88
CA GLU A 145 16.71 -42.11 -35.07
C GLU A 145 16.37 -41.31 -36.34
N THR A 146 16.28 -39.99 -36.23
CA THR A 146 16.60 -39.14 -37.38
C THR A 146 17.16 -37.79 -36.94
N SER A 147 18.47 -37.70 -37.07
CA SER A 147 19.27 -36.49 -36.96
C SER A 147 18.84 -35.44 -38.00
N ALA A 148 18.32 -34.30 -37.56
CA ALA A 148 18.37 -33.07 -38.35
C ALA A 148 18.42 -31.84 -37.44
N SER A 149 19.49 -31.08 -37.61
CA SER A 149 19.75 -29.79 -36.99
C SER A 149 18.62 -28.78 -37.24
N THR A 150 17.88 -28.45 -36.19
CA THR A 150 17.13 -27.20 -36.09
C THR A 150 17.42 -26.60 -34.74
N LEU A 151 17.84 -25.34 -34.70
CA LEU A 151 17.98 -24.55 -33.47
C LEU A 151 16.78 -24.85 -32.58
N SER A 152 17.05 -25.45 -31.40
CA SER A 152 16.04 -25.85 -30.40
C SER A 152 15.12 -24.66 -30.10
N ARG A 153 13.98 -24.62 -30.79
CA ARG A 153 12.86 -23.78 -30.38
C ARG A 153 12.30 -24.46 -29.15
N ARG A 154 12.65 -23.92 -27.98
CA ARG A 154 12.03 -24.31 -26.71
C ARG A 154 10.51 -24.39 -26.93
N PRO A 155 9.85 -25.47 -26.49
CA PRO A 155 8.41 -25.64 -26.66
C PRO A 155 7.69 -24.41 -26.08
N ALA A 156 6.82 -23.80 -26.89
CA ALA A 156 6.01 -22.68 -26.43
C ALA A 156 4.90 -23.23 -25.54
N TRP A 157 4.76 -22.76 -24.31
CA TRP A 157 3.68 -23.19 -23.41
C TRP A 157 2.51 -22.20 -23.50
N GLN A 158 1.28 -22.71 -23.49
CA GLN A 158 0.06 -21.91 -23.50
C GLN A 158 -0.79 -22.22 -22.27
N MET A 159 -1.32 -21.18 -21.63
CA MET A 159 -2.25 -21.34 -20.52
C MET A 159 -3.62 -21.86 -21.01
N HIS A 160 -4.18 -22.81 -20.28
CA HIS A 160 -5.58 -23.19 -20.32
C HIS A 160 -6.25 -22.76 -19.01
N GLY A 161 -7.05 -21.69 -19.07
CA GLY A 161 -7.58 -21.04 -17.86
C GLY A 161 -6.47 -20.39 -17.01
N ARG A 162 -6.60 -20.42 -15.69
CA ARG A 162 -5.64 -19.78 -14.75
C ARG A 162 -4.69 -20.76 -14.04
N GLN A 163 -4.93 -22.08 -14.16
CA GLN A 163 -4.28 -23.09 -13.31
C GLN A 163 -3.54 -24.18 -14.09
N LYS A 164 -3.68 -24.24 -15.42
CA LYS A 164 -3.03 -25.27 -16.25
C LYS A 164 -2.31 -24.63 -17.42
N ALA A 165 -1.15 -25.17 -17.76
CA ALA A 165 -0.42 -24.85 -18.98
C ALA A 165 -0.14 -26.13 -19.78
N PHE A 166 -0.20 -26.05 -21.10
CA PHE A 166 0.10 -27.15 -22.02
C PHE A 166 1.18 -26.75 -23.02
N VAL A 167 1.97 -27.72 -23.47
CA VAL A 167 2.92 -27.49 -24.58
C VAL A 167 2.14 -27.28 -25.87
N LYS A 168 2.42 -26.17 -26.56
CA LYS A 168 1.89 -25.87 -27.88
C LYS A 168 2.66 -26.66 -28.93
N GLU A 169 2.22 -27.89 -29.20
CA GLU A 169 2.64 -28.62 -30.40
C GLU A 169 1.82 -28.19 -31.62
N LEU A 170 2.38 -28.38 -32.81
CA LEU A 170 1.72 -28.15 -34.10
C LEU A 170 0.58 -29.15 -34.41
N LYS A 171 0.25 -30.04 -33.47
CA LYS A 171 -0.81 -31.05 -33.58
C LYS A 171 -1.76 -30.94 -32.38
N ASP A 172 -3.05 -31.04 -32.64
CA ASP A 172 -4.19 -30.74 -31.77
C ASP A 172 -4.37 -31.64 -30.52
N VAL A 173 -3.29 -32.19 -29.94
CA VAL A 173 -3.36 -32.98 -28.70
C VAL A 173 -2.32 -32.44 -27.69
N PRO A 174 -2.73 -32.04 -26.47
CA PRO A 174 -1.79 -31.59 -25.46
C PRO A 174 -0.96 -32.78 -24.96
N SER A 175 0.33 -32.81 -25.30
CA SER A 175 1.27 -33.88 -24.95
C SER A 175 1.81 -33.80 -23.52
N GLN A 176 1.82 -32.61 -22.91
CA GLN A 176 2.28 -32.41 -21.54
C GLN A 176 1.50 -31.28 -20.86
N THR A 177 0.97 -31.54 -19.67
CA THR A 177 0.26 -30.54 -18.85
C THR A 177 1.00 -30.26 -17.55
N VAL A 178 1.07 -28.99 -17.15
CA VAL A 178 1.66 -28.58 -15.88
C VAL A 178 0.67 -27.72 -15.11
N GLU A 179 0.53 -28.00 -13.81
CA GLU A 179 -0.27 -27.16 -12.91
C GLU A 179 0.52 -25.92 -12.47
N VAL A 180 -0.16 -24.77 -12.48
CA VAL A 180 0.39 -23.45 -12.15
C VAL A 180 -0.13 -23.01 -10.78
N PRO A 181 0.74 -22.51 -9.87
CA PRO A 181 0.30 -22.02 -8.57
C PRO A 181 -0.77 -20.91 -8.68
N PRO A 182 -1.93 -21.03 -8.00
CA PRO A 182 -3.03 -20.07 -8.12
C PRO A 182 -2.80 -18.81 -7.28
N VAL A 183 -2.10 -17.83 -7.85
CA VAL A 183 -1.82 -16.53 -7.21
C VAL A 183 -3.09 -15.69 -7.13
N SER A 184 -3.40 -15.21 -5.92
CA SER A 184 -4.50 -14.30 -5.61
C SER A 184 -3.96 -12.96 -5.10
N ILE A 185 -4.61 -11.86 -5.48
CA ILE A 185 -4.29 -10.51 -4.97
C ILE A 185 -5.29 -10.18 -3.88
N LEU A 186 -4.81 -9.90 -2.67
CA LEU A 186 -5.64 -9.85 -1.47
C LEU A 186 -6.29 -8.48 -1.25
N ASN A 187 -5.53 -7.40 -1.44
CA ASN A 187 -6.01 -6.03 -1.20
C ASN A 187 -6.45 -5.34 -2.49
N VAL A 188 -7.18 -6.05 -3.35
CA VAL A 188 -7.64 -5.54 -4.64
C VAL A 188 -9.14 -5.24 -4.63
N VAL A 189 -9.52 -4.14 -5.28
CA VAL A 189 -10.92 -3.75 -5.54
C VAL A 189 -11.33 -4.20 -6.94
N THR A 190 -10.46 -3.92 -7.92
CA THR A 190 -10.65 -4.29 -9.33
C THR A 190 -9.28 -4.61 -9.93
N PHE A 191 -9.22 -5.56 -10.86
CA PHE A 191 -8.02 -5.76 -11.68
C PHE A 191 -8.35 -6.32 -13.06
N ASP A 192 -7.47 -6.00 -14.00
CA ASP A 192 -7.46 -6.51 -15.36
C ASP A 192 -6.08 -7.11 -15.67
N THR A 193 -6.06 -8.16 -16.48
CA THR A 193 -4.83 -8.72 -17.02
C THR A 193 -4.46 -7.99 -18.32
N ILE A 194 -3.21 -7.52 -18.41
CA ILE A 194 -2.66 -6.92 -19.62
C ILE A 194 -1.94 -8.01 -20.42
N GLY A 195 -2.42 -8.28 -21.63
CA GLY A 195 -1.87 -9.34 -22.48
C GLY A 195 -2.31 -10.73 -22.03
N SER A 196 -1.54 -11.75 -22.41
CA SER A 196 -1.78 -13.15 -21.98
C SER A 196 -0.68 -13.58 -21.01
N PRO A 197 -1.00 -14.34 -19.95
CA PRO A 197 0.03 -14.90 -19.09
C PRO A 197 0.95 -15.83 -19.87
N GLU A 198 2.26 -15.71 -19.65
CA GLU A 198 3.27 -16.51 -20.33
C GLU A 198 3.78 -17.60 -19.39
N VAL A 199 3.91 -18.83 -19.90
CA VAL A 199 4.55 -19.94 -19.20
C VAL A 199 5.75 -20.40 -20.00
N SER A 200 6.81 -20.78 -19.30
CA SER A 200 8.01 -21.31 -19.94
C SER A 200 8.76 -22.24 -18.99
N LEU A 201 9.24 -23.35 -19.54
CA LEU A 201 10.26 -24.19 -18.89
C LEU A 201 11.63 -23.50 -19.04
N LEU A 202 12.29 -23.24 -17.92
CA LEU A 202 13.58 -22.55 -17.86
C LEU A 202 14.76 -23.51 -17.81
N GLN A 203 14.62 -24.61 -17.07
CA GLN A 203 15.61 -25.66 -16.88
C GLN A 203 14.89 -27.02 -16.98
N GLU A 204 15.38 -27.91 -17.85
CA GLU A 204 14.79 -29.23 -18.08
C GLU A 204 15.18 -30.21 -16.98
N ASP A 205 16.42 -30.14 -16.51
CA ASP A 205 17.03 -30.96 -15.47
C ASP A 205 16.32 -30.84 -14.12
N THR A 206 15.96 -29.62 -13.73
CA THR A 206 15.26 -29.35 -12.46
C THR A 206 13.75 -29.14 -12.66
N ARG A 207 13.27 -29.22 -13.90
CA ARG A 207 11.92 -28.84 -14.33
C ARG A 207 11.46 -27.48 -13.80
N LEU A 208 12.36 -26.50 -13.79
CA LEU A 208 12.07 -25.16 -13.32
C LEU A 208 11.11 -24.45 -14.28
N MET A 209 9.89 -24.23 -13.82
CA MET A 209 8.85 -23.51 -14.54
C MET A 209 8.85 -22.04 -14.14
N ARG A 210 8.48 -21.20 -15.10
CA ARG A 210 8.22 -19.77 -14.91
C ARG A 210 6.83 -19.44 -15.45
N TRP A 211 6.04 -18.76 -14.64
CA TRP A 211 4.81 -18.10 -15.08
C TRP A 211 4.94 -16.61 -14.84
N THR A 212 4.55 -15.78 -15.81
CA THR A 212 4.57 -14.32 -15.67
C THR A 212 3.30 -13.69 -16.22
N CYS A 213 2.82 -12.67 -15.52
CA CYS A 213 1.59 -11.98 -15.87
C CYS A 213 1.66 -10.50 -15.49
N MET A 214 1.11 -9.64 -16.35
CA MET A 214 1.01 -8.20 -16.12
C MET A 214 -0.41 -7.86 -15.68
N TYR A 215 -0.53 -7.12 -14.59
CA TYR A 215 -1.80 -6.69 -14.02
C TYR A 215 -1.92 -5.17 -13.99
N ARG A 216 -3.13 -4.68 -14.27
CA ARG A 216 -3.60 -3.36 -13.89
C ARG A 216 -4.61 -3.54 -12.78
N ALA A 217 -4.35 -2.99 -11.60
CA ALA A 217 -5.22 -3.18 -10.44
C ALA A 217 -5.48 -1.87 -9.72
N THR A 218 -6.60 -1.81 -9.00
CA THR A 218 -6.86 -0.79 -7.99
C THR A 218 -6.79 -1.46 -6.63
N LEU A 219 -5.75 -1.12 -5.88
CA LEU A 219 -5.54 -1.62 -4.52
C LEU A 219 -6.33 -0.79 -3.53
N ILE A 220 -6.66 -1.40 -2.40
CA ILE A 220 -7.22 -0.74 -1.24
C ILE A 220 -6.18 -0.69 -0.12
N GLN A 221 -6.04 0.47 0.52
CA GLN A 221 -5.17 0.70 1.66
C GLN A 221 -6.03 1.09 2.86
N GLU A 222 -5.92 0.34 3.95
CA GLU A 222 -6.83 0.47 5.09
C GLU A 222 -6.45 1.60 6.08
N HIS A 223 -5.19 2.06 6.08
CA HIS A 223 -4.69 2.97 7.11
C HIS A 223 -3.81 4.07 6.53
N TRP A 224 -4.41 5.22 6.25
CA TRP A 224 -3.69 6.45 5.96
C TRP A 224 -3.60 7.29 7.23
N ARG A 225 -2.37 7.54 7.69
CA ARG A 225 -2.14 8.45 8.83
C ARG A 225 -1.78 9.83 8.30
N VAL A 226 -2.73 10.75 8.38
CA VAL A 226 -2.62 12.11 7.81
C VAL A 226 -2.40 13.16 8.90
N ASP A 227 -1.95 12.76 10.08
CA ASP A 227 -1.70 13.66 11.21
C ASP A 227 -0.65 14.72 10.88
N ASP A 228 0.39 14.34 10.14
CA ASP A 228 1.49 15.24 9.74
C ASP A 228 1.26 15.95 8.41
N PHE A 229 0.08 15.82 7.80
CA PHE A 229 -0.23 16.46 6.52
C PHE A 229 0.06 17.98 6.54
N PRO A 230 0.75 18.52 5.50
CA PRO A 230 1.09 17.92 4.21
C PRO A 230 2.48 17.23 4.13
N HIS A 231 3.16 16.99 5.25
CA HIS A 231 4.50 16.41 5.30
C HIS A 231 4.50 14.93 5.71
N ASP A 232 3.39 14.26 5.45
CA ASP A 232 3.09 12.88 5.83
C ASP A 232 3.78 11.85 4.92
N GLU A 233 4.16 10.73 5.55
CA GLU A 233 4.80 9.58 4.92
C GLU A 233 3.84 8.38 4.98
N HIS A 234 3.82 7.58 3.91
CA HIS A 234 2.96 6.41 3.82
C HIS A 234 3.66 5.21 3.18
N GLU A 235 3.09 4.03 3.39
CA GLU A 235 3.50 2.79 2.73
C GLU A 235 2.38 2.27 1.85
N ILE A 236 2.64 2.17 0.55
CA ILE A 236 1.74 1.52 -0.41
C ILE A 236 2.03 0.03 -0.37
N SER A 237 1.06 -0.78 0.06
CA SER A 237 1.19 -2.24 0.15
C SER A 237 0.50 -2.96 -1.02
N LEU A 238 1.15 -3.96 -1.59
CA LEU A 238 0.54 -4.96 -2.48
C LEU A 238 0.64 -6.32 -1.82
N ARG A 239 -0.51 -6.97 -1.58
CA ARG A 239 -0.59 -8.25 -0.88
C ARG A 239 -1.00 -9.37 -1.83
N MET A 240 -0.19 -10.42 -1.90
CA MET A 240 -0.40 -11.58 -2.77
C MET A 240 -0.22 -12.89 -2.01
N ALA A 241 -1.00 -13.91 -2.33
CA ALA A 241 -0.86 -15.23 -1.73
C ALA A 241 -1.30 -16.34 -2.68
N VAL A 242 -0.89 -17.57 -2.39
CA VAL A 242 -1.49 -18.78 -2.98
C VAL A 242 -2.51 -19.28 -1.96
N LEU A 243 -3.81 -19.22 -2.30
CA LEU A 243 -4.88 -19.53 -1.34
C LEU A 243 -5.56 -20.88 -1.61
N ALA A 244 -5.67 -21.27 -2.87
CA ALA A 244 -6.34 -22.50 -3.25
C ALA A 244 -5.40 -23.71 -3.06
N HIS A 245 -5.99 -24.83 -2.61
CA HIS A 245 -5.30 -26.12 -2.45
C HIS A 245 -4.10 -26.09 -1.48
N ARG A 246 -4.17 -25.23 -0.45
CA ARG A 246 -3.16 -25.11 0.63
C ARG A 246 -3.35 -26.10 1.80
N GLN A 247 -4.41 -26.90 1.77
CA GLN A 247 -4.73 -27.88 2.81
C GLN A 247 -3.79 -29.10 2.76
N PRO A 248 -3.61 -29.82 3.88
CA PRO A 248 -2.79 -31.02 3.91
C PRO A 248 -3.18 -32.04 2.82
N GLY A 249 -2.19 -32.54 2.07
CA GLY A 249 -2.41 -33.52 0.99
C GLY A 249 -3.02 -32.98 -0.30
N SER A 250 -3.23 -31.66 -0.40
CA SER A 250 -3.60 -30.99 -1.65
C SER A 250 -2.36 -30.66 -2.49
N GLN A 251 -2.57 -30.33 -3.77
CA GLN A 251 -1.48 -30.02 -4.72
C GLN A 251 -0.48 -29.00 -4.19
N TRP A 252 -0.97 -27.90 -3.61
CA TRP A 252 -0.16 -26.78 -3.16
C TRP A 252 -0.04 -26.76 -1.63
N ASP A 253 -0.04 -27.94 -0.99
CA ASP A 253 0.06 -28.10 0.47
C ASP A 253 1.22 -27.25 1.02
N ARG A 254 0.90 -26.34 1.94
CA ARG A 254 1.85 -25.41 2.57
C ARG A 254 2.96 -26.06 3.38
N ARG A 255 2.80 -27.33 3.77
CA ARG A 255 3.83 -28.10 4.47
C ARG A 255 4.96 -28.47 3.52
N ILE A 256 4.60 -28.75 2.27
CA ILE A 256 5.50 -29.16 1.19
C ILE A 256 5.99 -27.94 0.41
N TRP A 257 5.06 -27.03 0.06
CA TRP A 257 5.27 -25.85 -0.77
C TRP A 257 5.36 -24.58 0.06
N LYS A 258 6.60 -24.15 0.33
CA LYS A 258 6.87 -22.88 1.02
C LYS A 258 6.89 -21.71 0.03
N LEU A 259 6.39 -20.56 0.46
CA LEU A 259 6.46 -19.33 -0.33
C LEU A 259 7.81 -18.66 -0.05
N SER A 260 8.49 -18.20 -1.09
CA SER A 260 9.75 -17.45 -0.94
C SER A 260 9.89 -16.39 -2.03
N LEU A 261 10.96 -15.59 -1.97
CA LEU A 261 11.32 -14.66 -3.04
C LEU A 261 12.18 -15.36 -4.09
N ALA A 262 12.14 -14.87 -5.32
CA ALA A 262 13.00 -15.35 -6.41
C ALA A 262 14.47 -15.00 -6.16
N THR A 263 15.37 -15.88 -6.61
CA THR A 263 16.82 -15.74 -6.44
C THR A 263 17.50 -15.37 -7.77
N ALA A 264 18.81 -15.12 -7.73
CA ALA A 264 19.60 -14.87 -8.94
C ALA A 264 19.64 -16.09 -9.89
N ASP A 265 19.47 -17.30 -9.36
CA ASP A 265 19.45 -18.53 -10.15
C ASP A 265 18.18 -18.63 -11.01
N ASP A 266 17.05 -18.19 -10.45
CA ASP A 266 15.76 -18.14 -11.17
C ASP A 266 15.79 -17.18 -12.37
N SER A 267 16.60 -16.13 -12.28
CA SER A 267 16.70 -15.09 -13.31
C SER A 267 17.70 -15.40 -14.43
N GLN A 268 18.34 -16.58 -14.38
CA GLN A 268 19.31 -17.06 -15.39
C GLN A 268 20.41 -16.04 -15.72
N GLY A 269 20.97 -15.37 -14.71
CA GLY A 269 22.01 -14.36 -14.90
C GLY A 269 21.50 -12.97 -15.29
N SER A 270 20.19 -12.72 -15.28
CA SER A 270 19.64 -11.37 -15.27
C SER A 270 19.87 -10.75 -13.88
N VAL A 271 21.07 -10.19 -13.70
CA VAL A 271 21.57 -9.62 -12.43
C VAL A 271 20.73 -8.45 -11.93
N ARG A 272 19.93 -7.83 -12.80
CA ARG A 272 19.36 -6.51 -12.48
C ARG A 272 18.50 -6.56 -11.23
N VAL A 273 17.64 -7.57 -11.04
CA VAL A 273 16.71 -7.60 -9.89
C VAL A 273 16.23 -9.02 -9.57
N PRO A 274 16.74 -9.67 -8.51
CA PRO A 274 16.37 -11.05 -8.19
C PRO A 274 14.89 -11.21 -7.79
N TYR A 275 14.34 -10.33 -6.95
CA TYR A 275 12.98 -10.51 -6.40
C TYR A 275 11.99 -9.35 -6.62
N GLY A 276 12.44 -8.13 -6.97
CA GLY A 276 11.50 -7.11 -7.45
C GLY A 276 12.03 -5.68 -7.44
N LEU A 277 11.39 -4.81 -8.22
CA LEU A 277 11.80 -3.42 -8.45
C LEU A 277 10.64 -2.50 -8.79
N VAL A 278 10.86 -1.20 -8.61
CA VAL A 278 10.08 -0.13 -9.25
C VAL A 278 10.80 0.28 -10.53
N VAL A 279 10.11 0.26 -11.67
CA VAL A 279 10.72 0.58 -12.97
C VAL A 279 11.19 2.02 -12.96
N ASP A 280 12.39 2.26 -13.48
CA ASP A 280 12.94 3.61 -13.63
C ASP A 280 11.93 4.46 -14.42
N GLN A 281 11.52 5.60 -13.85
CA GLN A 281 10.50 6.55 -14.37
C GLN A 281 9.06 6.39 -13.84
N VAL A 282 8.80 5.52 -12.86
CA VAL A 282 7.50 5.59 -12.15
C VAL A 282 7.39 6.95 -11.48
N SER A 283 6.44 7.77 -11.93
CA SER A 283 6.03 8.99 -11.21
C SER A 283 4.77 8.66 -10.44
N ILE A 284 4.72 9.09 -9.18
CA ILE A 284 3.55 8.94 -8.33
C ILE A 284 2.96 10.35 -8.19
N PRO A 285 1.79 10.65 -8.77
CA PRO A 285 1.22 11.97 -8.66
C PRO A 285 1.07 12.38 -7.19
N GLU A 286 1.53 13.58 -6.83
CA GLU A 286 1.47 14.15 -5.46
C GLU A 286 2.37 13.45 -4.43
N PHE A 287 3.22 12.49 -4.84
CA PHE A 287 4.14 11.78 -3.93
C PHE A 287 5.52 11.59 -4.55
N SER A 288 6.52 11.51 -3.69
CA SER A 288 7.89 11.16 -4.02
C SER A 288 8.27 9.85 -3.32
N TYR A 289 9.20 9.10 -3.87
CA TYR A 289 9.74 7.90 -3.25
C TYR A 289 11.26 7.88 -3.40
N ASN A 290 11.94 7.20 -2.48
CA ASN A 290 13.38 7.05 -2.55
C ASN A 290 13.75 5.91 -3.50
N LYS A 291 14.38 6.25 -4.63
CA LYS A 291 14.83 5.27 -5.63
C LYS A 291 15.87 4.29 -5.09
N ASN A 292 16.62 4.69 -4.06
CA ASN A 292 17.66 3.86 -3.45
C ASN A 292 17.10 2.81 -2.49
N ASP A 293 15.95 3.08 -1.87
CA ASP A 293 15.31 2.15 -0.92
C ASP A 293 14.52 1.06 -1.65
N GLY A 294 13.96 1.39 -2.82
CA GLY A 294 13.26 0.42 -3.66
C GLY A 294 11.98 -0.12 -3.02
N LEU A 295 11.70 -1.41 -3.27
CA LEU A 295 10.57 -2.13 -2.67
C LEU A 295 11.05 -2.93 -1.47
N SER A 296 10.26 -2.95 -0.39
CA SER A 296 10.46 -3.90 0.70
C SER A 296 9.51 -5.09 0.56
N PHE A 297 9.96 -6.26 0.99
CA PHE A 297 9.27 -7.53 0.82
C PHE A 297 9.21 -8.25 2.17
N ALA A 298 8.02 -8.68 2.58
CA ALA A 298 7.82 -9.45 3.81
C ALA A 298 6.79 -10.56 3.57
N PHE A 299 6.96 -11.68 4.26
CA PHE A 299 5.92 -12.72 4.32
C PHE A 299 5.19 -12.59 5.64
N GLU A 300 3.96 -12.08 5.56
CA GLU A 300 3.11 -11.83 6.73
C GLU A 300 2.08 -12.95 6.88
N PRO A 301 1.75 -13.37 8.12
CA PRO A 301 0.70 -14.35 8.36
C PRO A 301 -0.67 -13.79 7.96
N LEU A 302 -1.52 -14.65 7.39
CA LEU A 302 -2.91 -14.32 7.10
C LEU A 302 -3.76 -14.43 8.37
N ASP A 303 -4.56 -13.40 8.65
CA ASP A 303 -5.49 -13.38 9.80
C ASP A 303 -6.58 -14.45 9.68
N HIS A 304 -6.88 -14.88 8.45
CA HIS A 304 -7.85 -15.93 8.16
C HIS A 304 -7.29 -16.90 7.12
N GLY A 305 -7.40 -18.19 7.39
CA GLY A 305 -7.04 -19.26 6.47
C GLY A 305 -7.81 -20.53 6.80
N PRO A 306 -7.85 -21.51 5.88
CA PRO A 306 -8.68 -22.72 6.00
C PRO A 306 -8.31 -23.64 7.18
N GLY A 307 -7.24 -23.35 7.94
CA GLY A 307 -6.67 -24.22 8.97
C GLY A 307 -6.87 -23.80 10.43
N GLY A 308 -7.65 -22.75 10.74
CA GLY A 308 -7.77 -22.26 12.11
C GLY A 308 -6.45 -21.74 12.71
N ASN A 309 -6.45 -21.46 14.02
CA ASN A 309 -5.43 -20.66 14.71
C ASN A 309 -4.03 -21.30 14.84
N ILE A 310 -3.86 -22.58 14.50
CA ILE A 310 -2.65 -23.36 14.87
C ILE A 310 -1.57 -23.31 13.79
N ASP A 311 -1.93 -22.98 12.56
CA ASP A 311 -1.02 -23.08 11.42
C ASP A 311 -1.55 -22.10 10.35
N ARG A 312 -1.14 -20.83 10.44
CA ARG A 312 -1.63 -19.74 9.56
C ARG A 312 -0.85 -19.76 8.25
N ASP A 313 -1.56 -19.57 7.15
CA ASP A 313 -0.92 -19.42 5.85
C ASP A 313 -0.30 -18.02 5.74
N THR A 314 0.63 -17.81 4.81
CA THR A 314 1.34 -16.53 4.64
C THR A 314 0.98 -15.85 3.33
N CYS A 315 1.07 -14.51 3.33
CA CYS A 315 1.00 -13.70 2.13
C CYS A 315 2.30 -12.92 1.94
N LEU A 316 2.71 -12.76 0.69
CA LEU A 316 3.73 -11.81 0.31
C LEU A 316 3.13 -10.40 0.37
N GLU A 317 3.73 -9.55 1.19
CA GLU A 317 3.48 -8.12 1.23
C GLU A 317 4.67 -7.38 0.60
N VAL A 318 4.36 -6.61 -0.45
CA VAL A 318 5.32 -5.75 -1.15
C VAL A 318 5.00 -4.31 -0.80
N LYS A 319 5.93 -3.57 -0.18
CA LYS A 319 5.69 -2.19 0.24
C LYS A 319 6.57 -1.20 -0.51
N LEU A 320 5.98 -0.07 -0.85
CA LEU A 320 6.67 1.10 -1.38
C LEU A 320 6.43 2.28 -0.44
N LYS A 321 7.51 2.77 0.16
CA LYS A 321 7.49 3.94 1.03
C LYS A 321 7.47 5.22 0.20
N VAL A 322 6.50 6.08 0.47
CA VAL A 322 6.23 7.32 -0.27
C VAL A 322 6.10 8.51 0.69
N LEU A 323 6.60 9.67 0.28
CA LEU A 323 6.46 10.95 0.96
C LEU A 323 5.59 11.87 0.13
N ARG A 324 4.59 12.52 0.73
CA ARG A 324 3.77 13.50 0.02
C ARG A 324 4.63 14.65 -0.51
N ASP A 325 4.37 15.06 -1.75
CA ASP A 325 4.93 16.29 -2.30
C ASP A 325 4.16 17.50 -1.71
N SER A 326 4.72 18.09 -0.66
CA SER A 326 4.18 19.26 0.02
C SER A 326 4.33 20.56 -0.79
N SER A 327 5.03 20.55 -1.93
CA SER A 327 5.40 21.76 -2.67
C SER A 327 4.22 22.69 -2.99
N TYR A 328 3.04 22.12 -3.28
CA TYR A 328 1.83 22.91 -3.51
C TYR A 328 1.45 23.74 -2.28
N TYR A 329 1.45 23.13 -1.09
CA TYR A 329 1.12 23.79 0.17
C TYR A 329 2.23 24.77 0.58
N ASP A 330 3.48 24.36 0.45
CA ASP A 330 4.66 25.13 0.87
C ASP A 330 4.84 26.42 0.06
N ARG A 331 4.58 26.36 -1.25
CA ARG A 331 4.83 27.46 -2.19
C ARG A 331 3.61 28.29 -2.52
N ASN A 332 2.40 27.76 -2.32
CA ASN A 332 1.17 28.47 -2.68
C ASN A 332 0.31 28.78 -1.45
N ILE A 333 -0.07 27.77 -0.67
CA ILE A 333 -1.03 27.94 0.42
C ILE A 333 -0.43 28.72 1.59
N MET A 334 0.75 28.32 2.07
CA MET A 334 1.37 28.97 3.23
C MET A 334 1.78 30.43 2.98
N PRO A 335 2.38 30.81 1.83
CA PRO A 335 2.65 32.20 1.52
C PRO A 335 1.37 33.03 1.37
N LEU A 336 0.31 32.47 0.77
CA LEU A 336 -0.98 33.14 0.65
C LEU A 336 -1.59 33.41 2.03
N LEU A 337 -1.56 32.42 2.92
CA LEU A 337 -2.04 32.55 4.30
C LEU A 337 -1.25 33.61 5.08
N GLY A 338 0.08 33.63 4.93
CA GLY A 338 0.94 34.66 5.50
C GLY A 338 0.63 36.06 4.97
N LEU A 339 0.41 36.21 3.66
CA LEU A 339 0.04 37.49 3.05
C LEU A 339 -1.32 37.99 3.52
N LEU A 340 -2.33 37.13 3.54
CA LEU A 340 -3.68 37.46 4.01
C LEU A 340 -3.64 37.95 5.46
N ASN A 341 -2.88 37.29 6.32
CA ASN A 341 -2.74 37.70 7.71
C ASN A 341 -1.91 38.97 7.88
N PHE A 342 -0.92 39.20 7.02
CA PHE A 342 -0.21 40.48 7.01
C PHE A 342 -1.15 41.64 6.64
N VAL A 343 -2.03 41.44 5.66
CA VAL A 343 -3.09 42.39 5.33
C VAL A 343 -4.07 42.55 6.49
N ALA A 344 -4.44 41.47 7.19
CA ALA A 344 -5.29 41.57 8.36
C ALA A 344 -4.66 42.44 9.47
N ILE A 345 -3.36 42.28 9.72
CA ILE A 345 -2.63 43.10 10.68
C ILE A 345 -2.60 44.58 10.26
N SER A 346 -2.45 44.89 8.97
CA SER A 346 -2.39 46.28 8.52
C SER A 346 -3.72 47.04 8.69
N ILE A 347 -4.84 46.34 8.88
CA ILE A 347 -6.14 46.94 9.19
C ILE A 347 -6.09 47.73 10.51
N THR A 348 -5.22 47.37 11.46
CA THR A 348 -5.06 48.14 12.71
C THR A 348 -4.46 49.53 12.49
N ALA A 349 -3.95 49.83 11.28
CA ALA A 349 -3.54 51.18 10.92
C ALA A 349 -4.73 52.11 10.57
N LEU A 350 -5.93 51.56 10.34
CA LEU A 350 -7.14 52.38 10.13
C LEU A 350 -7.57 53.03 11.45
N GLU A 351 -8.21 54.19 11.35
CA GLU A 351 -8.69 54.91 12.53
C GLU A 351 -9.72 54.09 13.33
N ALA A 352 -9.67 54.22 14.66
CA ALA A 352 -10.55 53.52 15.60
C ALA A 352 -12.06 53.76 15.32
N GLN A 353 -12.40 54.91 14.74
CA GLN A 353 -13.77 55.27 14.39
C GLN A 353 -14.33 54.41 13.25
N ASN A 354 -13.47 53.85 12.40
CA ASN A 354 -13.83 53.01 11.26
C ASN A 354 -13.99 51.54 11.67
N PHE A 355 -14.57 51.27 12.84
CA PHE A 355 -14.78 49.92 13.35
C PHE A 355 -15.49 49.02 12.34
N PHE A 356 -16.54 49.51 11.68
CA PHE A 356 -17.28 48.73 10.70
C PHE A 356 -16.40 48.29 9.53
N GLU A 357 -15.55 49.18 9.00
CA GLU A 357 -14.63 48.86 7.91
C GLU A 357 -13.56 47.86 8.36
N ARG A 358 -12.98 48.07 9.56
CA ARG A 358 -12.02 47.14 10.16
C ARG A 358 -12.61 45.74 10.30
N ALA A 359 -13.80 45.63 10.90
CA ALA A 359 -14.48 44.36 11.10
C ALA A 359 -14.86 43.67 9.77
N LEU A 360 -15.36 44.44 8.80
CA LEU A 360 -15.75 43.91 7.49
C LEU A 360 -14.54 43.35 6.71
N LEU A 361 -13.41 44.07 6.71
CA LEU A 361 -12.20 43.63 6.04
C LEU A 361 -11.63 42.36 6.69
N THR A 362 -11.55 42.31 8.02
CA THR A 362 -11.07 41.12 8.74
C THR A 362 -11.99 39.92 8.51
N LEU A 363 -13.31 40.12 8.53
CA LEU A 363 -14.29 39.07 8.27
C LEU A 363 -14.18 38.49 6.85
N ASN A 364 -13.93 39.34 5.84
CA ASN A 364 -13.70 38.88 4.47
C ASN A 364 -12.48 37.97 4.37
N ILE A 365 -11.39 38.31 5.07
CA ILE A 365 -10.19 37.48 5.15
C ILE A 365 -10.52 36.14 5.85
N THR A 366 -11.29 36.18 6.94
CA THR A 366 -11.75 34.98 7.64
C THR A 366 -12.50 34.02 6.70
N PHE A 367 -13.43 34.52 5.87
CA PHE A 367 -14.16 33.66 4.94
C PHE A 367 -13.25 33.00 3.89
N VAL A 368 -12.23 33.72 3.40
CA VAL A 368 -11.24 33.15 2.47
C VAL A 368 -10.47 32.02 3.16
N GLU A 369 -10.04 32.21 4.40
CA GLU A 369 -9.37 31.16 5.18
C GLU A 369 -10.28 29.96 5.45
N ILE A 370 -11.57 30.17 5.70
CA ILE A 370 -12.54 29.07 5.91
C ILE A 370 -12.65 28.25 4.63
N GLY A 371 -12.73 28.93 3.47
CA GLY A 371 -12.73 28.27 2.18
C GLY A 371 -11.48 27.44 1.93
N MET A 372 -10.29 27.98 2.26
CA MET A 372 -9.03 27.24 2.14
C MET A 372 -9.01 26.00 3.04
N ARG A 373 -9.46 26.13 4.29
CA ARG A 373 -9.57 25.00 5.23
C ARG A 373 -10.50 23.90 4.73
N MET A 374 -11.73 24.27 4.34
CA MET A 374 -12.73 23.30 3.85
C MET A 374 -12.24 22.58 2.59
N THR A 375 -11.53 23.30 1.71
CA THR A 375 -10.94 22.71 0.51
C THR A 375 -9.82 21.72 0.85
N ALA A 376 -8.96 22.04 1.82
CA ALA A 376 -7.92 21.12 2.28
C ALA A 376 -8.53 19.85 2.93
N ASP A 377 -9.52 20.03 3.80
CA ASP A 377 -10.19 18.93 4.49
C ASP A 377 -10.95 18.00 3.52
N SER A 378 -11.53 18.54 2.45
CA SER A 378 -12.25 17.74 1.43
C SER A 378 -11.38 16.74 0.66
N LYS A 379 -10.05 16.92 0.68
CA LYS A 379 -9.08 16.04 0.00
C LYS A 379 -8.52 14.94 0.91
N LEU A 380 -8.91 14.94 2.19
CA LEU A 380 -8.38 14.05 3.21
C LEU A 380 -9.45 13.11 3.72
N PRO A 381 -9.09 11.90 4.18
CA PRO A 381 -10.02 11.02 4.85
C PRO A 381 -10.54 11.67 6.14
N SER A 382 -11.77 11.33 6.55
CA SER A 382 -12.29 11.78 7.83
C SER A 382 -11.49 11.15 8.98
N ALA A 383 -10.68 11.95 9.65
CA ALA A 383 -9.87 11.54 10.79
C ALA A 383 -10.51 12.03 12.10
N SER A 384 -10.45 11.22 13.15
CA SER A 384 -10.90 11.59 14.50
C SER A 384 -9.87 12.40 15.29
N TYR A 385 -8.66 12.52 14.76
CA TYR A 385 -7.55 13.27 15.33
C TYR A 385 -7.35 14.60 14.58
N GLN A 386 -6.69 15.55 15.25
CA GLN A 386 -6.38 16.84 14.64
C GLN A 386 -5.21 16.72 13.68
N ILE A 387 -5.39 17.19 12.45
CA ILE A 387 -4.35 17.22 11.42
C ILE A 387 -3.50 18.48 11.59
N LYS A 388 -2.18 18.37 11.36
CA LYS A 388 -1.23 19.48 11.47
C LYS A 388 -1.65 20.72 10.67
N MET A 389 -2.03 20.56 9.40
CA MET A 389 -2.49 21.70 8.58
C MET A 389 -3.75 22.37 9.16
N GLN A 390 -4.68 21.59 9.73
CA GLN A 390 -5.85 22.14 10.41
C GLN A 390 -5.44 22.94 11.65
N ARG A 391 -4.47 22.44 12.43
CA ARG A 391 -3.91 23.17 13.57
C ARG A 391 -3.35 24.52 13.12
N ILE A 392 -2.50 24.53 12.09
CA ILE A 392 -1.89 25.77 11.56
C ILE A 392 -2.96 26.76 11.10
N LEU A 393 -3.93 26.31 10.31
CA LEU A 393 -5.03 27.17 9.87
C LEU A 393 -5.80 27.74 11.06
N ASN A 394 -6.06 26.93 12.10
CA ASN A 394 -6.70 27.40 13.33
C ASN A 394 -5.88 28.46 14.09
N GLU A 395 -4.55 28.34 14.13
CA GLU A 395 -3.69 29.38 14.73
C GLU A 395 -3.85 30.72 14.01
N TYR A 396 -3.87 30.73 12.67
CA TYR A 396 -4.14 31.94 11.90
C TYR A 396 -5.55 32.50 12.15
N PHE A 397 -6.57 31.63 12.26
CA PHE A 397 -7.91 32.04 12.66
C PHE A 397 -7.97 32.70 14.03
N TYR A 398 -7.21 32.20 15.01
CA TYR A 398 -7.15 32.82 16.33
C TYR A 398 -6.52 34.21 16.26
N GLY A 399 -5.51 34.40 15.40
CA GLY A 399 -4.95 35.72 15.09
C GLY A 399 -6.01 36.70 14.57
N LEU A 400 -6.82 36.28 13.59
CA LEU A 400 -7.92 37.11 13.07
C LEU A 400 -8.98 37.42 14.13
N LEU A 401 -9.34 36.44 14.96
CA LEU A 401 -10.29 36.64 16.05
C LEU A 401 -9.79 37.70 17.04
N VAL A 402 -8.50 37.64 17.40
CA VAL A 402 -7.87 38.64 18.27
C VAL A 402 -7.97 40.04 17.65
N LEU A 403 -7.73 40.20 16.34
CA LEU A 403 -7.85 41.49 15.65
C LEU A 403 -9.29 42.03 15.64
N VAL A 404 -10.30 41.16 15.49
CA VAL A 404 -11.71 41.57 15.58
C VAL A 404 -12.06 42.04 16.98
N LEU A 405 -11.68 41.28 18.01
CA LEU A 405 -11.93 41.62 19.42
C LEU A 405 -11.19 42.89 19.83
N GLU A 406 -9.97 43.05 19.34
CA GLU A 406 -9.17 44.25 19.55
C GLU A 406 -9.82 45.48 18.92
N SER A 407 -10.29 45.38 17.67
CA SER A 407 -10.93 46.51 16.99
C SER A 407 -12.22 46.95 17.70
N LEU A 408 -12.97 46.01 18.27
CA LEU A 408 -14.12 46.32 19.13
C LEU A 408 -13.66 47.03 20.42
N PHE A 409 -12.61 46.54 21.06
CA PHE A 409 -12.09 47.11 22.29
C PHE A 409 -11.54 48.53 22.09
N VAL A 410 -10.82 48.78 21.00
CA VAL A 410 -10.31 50.10 20.63
C VAL A 410 -11.45 51.08 20.31
N TYR A 411 -12.50 50.63 19.62
CA TYR A 411 -13.69 51.43 19.36
C TYR A 411 -14.37 51.90 20.66
N GLU A 412 -14.58 50.98 21.61
CA GLU A 412 -15.15 51.31 22.91
C GLU A 412 -14.26 52.27 23.70
N LEU A 413 -12.95 52.01 23.79
CA LEU A 413 -12.00 52.90 24.47
C LEU A 413 -12.00 54.32 23.90
N HIS A 414 -12.07 54.44 22.57
CA HIS A 414 -12.20 55.73 21.91
C HIS A 414 -13.49 56.45 22.33
N ASN A 415 -14.62 55.73 22.40
CA ASN A 415 -15.90 56.30 22.85
C ASN A 415 -15.88 56.76 24.32
N TYR A 416 -15.09 56.10 25.18
CA TYR A 416 -14.86 56.54 26.56
C TYR A 416 -13.82 57.68 26.68
N GLY A 417 -13.29 58.20 25.57
CA GLY A 417 -12.37 59.34 25.54
C GLY A 417 -10.91 58.98 25.83
N PHE A 418 -10.53 57.70 25.73
CA PHE A 418 -9.15 57.26 25.91
C PHE A 418 -8.27 57.66 24.72
N ARG A 419 -7.16 58.37 24.98
CA ARG A 419 -6.25 58.90 23.94
C ARG A 419 -5.14 57.93 23.50
N GLY A 420 -5.04 56.76 24.13
CA GLY A 420 -3.95 55.79 23.91
C GLY A 420 -4.32 54.60 23.02
N THR A 421 -5.38 54.67 22.21
CA THR A 421 -5.86 53.56 21.39
C THR A 421 -4.82 53.04 20.40
N GLY A 422 -4.02 53.92 19.80
CA GLY A 422 -2.95 53.51 18.87
C GLY A 422 -1.84 52.67 19.51
N VAL A 423 -1.66 52.73 20.84
CA VAL A 423 -0.74 51.83 21.56
C VAL A 423 -1.32 50.42 21.63
N VAL A 424 -2.64 50.30 21.82
CA VAL A 424 -3.34 49.02 21.83
C VAL A 424 -3.26 48.35 20.45
N ASP A 425 -3.54 49.12 19.39
CA ASP A 425 -3.39 48.68 18.00
C ASP A 425 -1.98 48.15 17.70
N ALA A 426 -0.95 48.89 18.12
CA ALA A 426 0.45 48.52 17.90
C ALA A 426 0.85 47.25 18.65
N ILE A 427 0.38 47.08 19.90
CA ILE A 427 0.64 45.88 20.71
C ILE A 427 -0.02 44.66 20.07
N ALA A 428 -1.29 44.79 19.65
CA ALA A 428 -2.02 43.70 19.03
C ALA A 428 -1.42 43.31 17.68
N ALA A 429 -1.07 44.30 16.85
CA ALA A 429 -0.37 44.07 15.59
C ALA A 429 0.95 43.31 15.81
N LEU A 430 1.76 43.73 16.79
CA LEU A 430 3.03 43.06 17.11
C LEU A 430 2.81 41.64 17.64
N ALA A 431 1.81 41.42 18.48
CA ALA A 431 1.49 40.12 19.05
C ALA A 431 1.03 39.12 17.98
N VAL A 432 0.08 39.53 17.13
CA VAL A 432 -0.43 38.70 16.03
C VAL A 432 0.65 38.47 14.97
N PHE A 433 1.45 39.48 14.63
CA PHE A 433 2.59 39.33 13.72
C PHE A 433 3.60 38.30 14.23
N SER A 434 3.97 38.42 15.51
CA SER A 434 4.95 37.52 16.14
C SER A 434 4.43 36.09 16.24
N HIS A 435 3.14 35.92 16.56
CA HIS A 435 2.46 34.62 16.55
C HIS A 435 2.47 33.99 15.15
N ASN A 436 2.08 34.75 14.12
CA ASN A 436 2.07 34.27 12.73
C ASN A 436 3.47 33.93 12.22
N ALA A 437 4.47 34.73 12.57
CA ALA A 437 5.87 34.47 12.22
C ALA A 437 6.38 33.17 12.88
N TYR A 438 6.03 32.93 14.14
CA TYR A 438 6.37 31.70 14.85
C TYR A 438 5.70 30.47 14.22
N THR A 439 4.40 30.55 13.90
CA THR A 439 3.65 29.48 13.22
C THR A 439 4.26 29.16 11.85
N LEU A 440 4.67 30.18 11.09
CA LEU A 440 5.33 29.99 9.79
C LEU A 440 6.72 29.36 9.94
N PHE A 441 7.51 29.81 10.92
CA PHE A 441 8.84 29.26 11.20
C PHE A 441 8.78 27.77 11.59
N THR A 442 7.87 27.43 12.51
CA THR A 442 7.65 26.04 12.93
C THR A 442 7.19 25.16 11.77
N TYR A 443 6.30 25.67 10.91
CA TYR A 443 5.88 24.97 9.70
C TYR A 443 7.06 24.58 8.79
N TYR A 444 7.90 25.55 8.41
CA TYR A 444 9.00 25.30 7.48
C TYR A 444 10.15 24.50 8.12
N SER A 445 10.37 24.65 9.43
CA SER A 445 11.31 23.80 10.17
C SER A 445 10.90 22.33 10.11
N ASP A 446 9.61 22.04 10.32
CA ASP A 446 9.09 20.68 10.22
C ASP A 446 9.15 20.16 8.78
N ALA A 447 8.84 20.99 7.78
CA ALA A 447 8.93 20.63 6.37
C ALA A 447 10.35 20.17 6.00
N ALA A 448 11.35 20.95 6.41
CA ALA A 448 12.76 20.61 6.21
C ALA A 448 13.15 19.32 6.94
N THR A 449 12.63 19.12 8.16
CA THR A 449 12.88 17.92 8.96
C THR A 449 12.30 16.67 8.32
N ALA A 450 11.07 16.75 7.79
CA ALA A 450 10.41 15.62 7.11
C ALA A 450 11.16 15.21 5.84
N GLN A 451 11.53 16.17 5.00
CA GLN A 451 12.34 15.90 3.80
C GLN A 451 13.69 15.31 4.15
N LYS A 452 14.38 15.88 5.15
CA LYS A 452 15.67 15.37 5.62
C LYS A 452 15.54 13.93 6.13
N LYS A 453 14.54 13.65 6.99
CA LYS A 453 14.29 12.32 7.53
C LYS A 453 14.02 11.30 6.44
N PHE A 454 13.27 11.67 5.40
CA PHE A 454 12.91 10.75 4.32
C PHE A 454 14.10 10.45 3.39
N PHE A 455 14.89 11.46 3.03
CA PHE A 455 16.01 11.31 2.09
C PHE A 455 17.37 10.99 2.73
N GLN A 456 17.55 11.18 4.04
CA GLN A 456 18.82 10.88 4.74
C GLN A 456 18.90 9.49 5.39
N ILE A 457 17.95 8.58 5.12
CA ILE A 457 18.07 7.16 5.52
C ILE A 457 19.14 6.46 4.65
N LYS A 458 20.41 6.85 4.84
CA LYS A 458 21.70 6.21 4.44
C LYS A 458 22.82 7.25 4.19
N GLN A 459 23.08 8.15 5.13
CA GLN A 459 24.45 8.69 5.25
C GLN A 459 25.23 8.14 6.46
N GLU A 460 24.62 7.31 7.30
CA GLU A 460 25.28 6.75 8.49
C GLU A 460 25.86 5.32 8.32
N LYS A 461 25.90 4.78 7.10
CA LYS A 461 26.63 3.54 6.82
C LYS A 461 27.35 3.63 5.47
N VAL A 462 28.48 4.33 5.47
CA VAL A 462 29.57 4.13 4.50
C VAL A 462 30.80 3.72 5.30
#